data_AF-S4Y1E4-F1
#
_entry.id   AF-S4Y1E4-F1
#
_cell.length_a   1.000
_cell.length_b   1.000
_cell.length_c   1.000
_cell.angle_alpha   90.00
_cell.angle_beta   90.00
_cell.angle_gamma   90.00
#
_symmetry.space_group_name_H-M   'P 1'
#
loop_
_entity.id
_entity.type
_entity.pdbx_description
1 polymer ?
#
loop_
_entity_poly.entity_id
_entity_poly.type
_entity_poly.pdbx_seq_one_letter_code
_entity_poly.pdbx_strand_id
1 'polypeptide(L)'
;MHHELIKLACQRPTDDKSPFEQVWTLKTLAEALAGSTGVRMSRTEVWRILEGASVKPHRVRLWLHSPDPDFRPKVAKICSLYVQPPEGATVLCIDEKPGMQAREQRFAPRACGPGRPGRNVLVHDFPWVLTPVV
;
A
#
# COMPACT_ATOMS: atom_id res chain seq x y z
N MET A 1 -11.94 27.69 4.27
CA MET A 1 -10.79 27.28 5.10
C MET A 1 -10.78 25.79 5.42
N HIS A 2 -11.73 25.23 6.18
CA HIS A 2 -11.70 23.78 6.50
C HIS A 2 -11.73 22.88 5.25
N HIS A 3 -12.50 23.25 4.22
CA HIS A 3 -12.55 22.48 2.97
C HIS A 3 -11.22 22.48 2.20
N GLU A 4 -10.44 23.57 2.24
CA GLU A 4 -9.13 23.63 1.58
C GLU A 4 -8.12 22.70 2.27
N LEU A 5 -8.14 22.68 3.61
CA LEU A 5 -7.33 21.74 4.39
C LEU A 5 -7.69 20.28 4.09
N ILE A 6 -8.99 19.97 4.05
CA ILE A 6 -9.49 18.61 3.74
C ILE A 6 -9.11 18.22 2.32
N LYS A 7 -9.32 19.11 1.35
CA LYS A 7 -8.93 18.90 -0.05
C LYS A 7 -7.45 18.63 -0.18
N LEU A 8 -6.60 19.41 0.49
CA LEU A 8 -5.16 19.21 0.49
C LEU A 8 -4.77 17.86 1.13
N ALA A 9 -5.39 17.49 2.25
CA ALA A 9 -5.16 16.22 2.94
C ALA A 9 -5.53 14.98 2.11
N CYS A 10 -6.46 15.13 1.16
CA CYS A 10 -6.88 14.08 0.24
C CYS A 10 -6.01 13.97 -1.02
N GLN A 11 -5.09 14.91 -1.24
CA GLN A 11 -4.15 14.87 -2.37
C GLN A 11 -2.87 14.14 -1.99
N ARG A 12 -2.09 13.67 -2.97
CA ARG A 12 -0.74 13.20 -2.70
C ARG A 12 0.19 14.39 -2.43
N PRO A 13 1.10 14.34 -1.45
CA PRO A 13 2.15 15.34 -1.33
C PRO A 13 2.97 15.38 -2.62
N THR A 14 3.08 16.56 -3.21
CA THR A 14 3.94 16.82 -4.38
C THR A 14 5.32 17.22 -3.90
N ASP A 15 6.37 16.94 -4.68
CA ASP A 15 7.76 17.28 -4.32
C ASP A 15 7.94 18.76 -3.94
N ASP A 16 7.18 19.66 -4.58
CA ASP A 16 7.20 21.10 -4.29
C ASP A 16 6.69 21.44 -2.88
N LYS A 17 5.79 20.63 -2.33
CA LYS A 17 5.09 20.89 -1.06
C LYS A 17 5.67 20.10 0.10
N SER A 18 6.20 18.91 -0.16
CA SER A 18 6.87 18.09 0.84
C SER A 18 7.92 17.21 0.16
N PRO A 19 9.16 17.72 0.01
CA PRO A 19 10.24 16.94 -0.55
C PRO A 19 10.41 15.66 0.28
N PHE A 20 10.50 14.52 -0.39
CA PHE A 20 10.77 13.21 0.21
C PHE A 20 9.62 12.54 1.01
N GLU A 21 8.50 13.22 1.28
CA GLU A 21 7.36 12.58 1.94
C GLU A 21 6.37 12.03 0.91
N GLN A 22 6.11 10.72 0.97
CA GLN A 22 5.06 10.10 0.13
C GLN A 22 3.66 10.25 0.74
N VAL A 23 3.57 10.72 1.99
CA VAL A 23 2.36 10.72 2.81
C VAL A 23 2.33 12.00 3.66
N TRP A 24 1.16 12.59 3.86
CA TRP A 24 1.01 13.80 4.67
C TRP A 24 1.21 13.54 6.17
N THR A 25 2.06 14.35 6.81
CA THR A 25 2.05 14.54 8.26
C THR A 25 1.23 15.78 8.62
N LEU A 26 0.77 15.87 9.88
CA LEU A 26 0.04 17.06 10.34
C LEU A 26 0.88 18.35 10.23
N LYS A 27 2.21 18.22 10.35
CA LYS A 27 3.14 19.34 10.24
C LYS A 27 3.28 19.78 8.78
N THR A 28 3.58 18.86 7.88
CA THR A 28 3.78 19.18 6.45
C THR A 28 2.49 19.66 5.79
N LEU A 29 1.33 19.15 6.24
CA LEU A 29 0.03 19.65 5.80
C LEU A 29 -0.21 21.11 6.23
N ALA A 30 0.18 21.48 7.46
CA ALA A 30 0.06 22.86 7.96
C ALA A 30 0.98 23.84 7.21
N GLU A 31 2.22 23.41 6.92
CA GLU A 31 3.19 24.19 6.17
C GLU A 31 2.72 24.39 4.72
N ALA A 32 2.25 23.33 4.07
CA ALA A 32 1.72 23.38 2.70
C ALA A 32 0.46 24.25 2.58
N LEU A 33 -0.46 24.19 3.56
CA LEU A 33 -1.65 25.05 3.59
C LEU A 33 -1.25 26.53 3.72
N ALA A 34 -0.29 26.83 4.58
CA ALA A 34 0.17 28.19 4.76
C ALA A 34 0.91 28.72 3.52
N GLY A 35 1.62 27.86 2.78
CA GLY A 35 2.20 28.21 1.48
C GLY A 35 1.17 28.52 0.40
N SER A 36 0.01 27.85 0.39
CA SER A 36 -1.02 28.06 -0.63
C SER A 36 -2.06 29.15 -0.29
N THR A 37 -2.37 29.34 0.99
CA THR A 37 -3.45 30.23 1.44
C THR A 37 -2.97 31.39 2.32
N GLY A 38 -1.71 31.39 2.75
CA GLY A 38 -1.15 32.39 3.67
C GLY A 38 -1.55 32.22 5.14
N VAL A 39 -2.47 31.29 5.45
CA VAL A 39 -2.97 31.10 6.82
C VAL A 39 -2.12 30.08 7.56
N ARG A 40 -1.58 30.48 8.72
CA ARG A 40 -0.87 29.59 9.64
C ARG A 40 -1.88 28.93 10.59
N MET A 41 -1.85 27.60 10.65
CA MET A 41 -2.66 26.81 11.58
C MET A 41 -1.74 25.98 12.45
N SER A 42 -2.13 25.79 13.72
CA SER A 42 -1.36 24.92 14.61
C SER A 42 -1.57 23.44 14.26
N ARG A 43 -0.60 22.59 14.60
CA ARG A 43 -0.70 21.13 14.40
C ARG A 43 -1.96 20.54 15.04
N THR A 44 -2.33 21.02 16.23
CA THR A 44 -3.50 20.55 16.99
C THR A 44 -4.81 20.97 16.32
N GLU A 45 -4.85 22.17 15.74
CA GLU A 45 -6.01 22.68 15.02
C GLU A 45 -6.25 21.89 13.74
N VAL A 46 -5.19 21.64 12.96
CA VAL A 46 -5.23 20.76 11.79
C VAL A 46 -5.74 19.37 12.15
N TRP A 47 -5.23 18.78 13.24
CA TRP A 47 -5.71 17.48 13.72
C TRP A 47 -7.21 17.50 14.06
N ARG A 48 -7.70 18.49 14.81
CA ARG A 48 -9.12 18.60 15.19
C ARG A 48 -10.03 18.68 13.97
N ILE A 49 -9.64 19.47 12.96
CA ILE A 49 -10.44 19.62 11.73
C ILE A 49 -10.48 18.31 10.95
N LEU A 50 -9.34 17.63 10.80
CA LEU A 50 -9.29 16.35 10.08
C LEU A 50 -10.03 15.23 10.82
N GLU A 51 -9.93 15.19 12.15
CA GLU A 51 -10.67 14.24 12.98
C GLU A 51 -12.19 14.46 12.85
N GLY A 52 -12.65 15.72 12.92
CA GLY A 52 -14.06 16.06 12.70
C GLY A 52 -14.58 15.67 11.31
N ALA A 53 -13.71 15.66 10.30
CA ALA A 53 -14.01 15.19 8.95
C ALA A 53 -13.77 13.69 8.73
N SER A 54 -13.32 12.95 9.75
CA SER A 54 -12.91 11.54 9.65
C SER A 54 -11.82 11.26 8.61
N VAL A 55 -10.97 12.26 8.33
CA VAL A 55 -9.87 12.16 7.35
C VAL A 55 -8.58 11.77 8.06
N LYS A 56 -7.95 10.69 7.60
CA LYS A 56 -6.66 10.22 8.11
C LYS A 56 -5.58 10.47 7.05
N PRO A 57 -4.83 11.59 7.12
CA PRO A 57 -3.90 12.00 6.06
C PRO A 57 -2.76 11.02 5.83
N HIS A 58 -2.42 10.23 6.86
CA HIS A 58 -1.40 9.19 6.78
C HIS A 58 -1.91 7.86 6.20
N ARG A 59 -3.21 7.75 5.93
CA ARG A 59 -3.81 6.54 5.37
C ARG A 59 -4.15 6.78 3.90
N VAL A 60 -3.38 6.14 3.03
CA VAL A 60 -3.69 6.11 1.60
C VAL A 60 -4.70 5.00 1.36
N ARG A 61 -5.88 5.35 0.83
CA ARG A 61 -6.76 4.36 0.20
C ARG A 61 -6.42 4.33 -1.28
N LEU A 62 -5.73 3.27 -1.69
CA LEU A 62 -5.47 3.00 -3.10
C LEU A 62 -6.78 2.56 -3.74
N TRP A 63 -7.24 3.32 -4.74
CA TRP A 63 -8.28 2.87 -5.64
C TRP A 63 -7.60 2.52 -6.96
N LEU A 64 -7.49 1.23 -7.27
CA LEU A 64 -7.01 0.78 -8.57
C LEU A 64 -8.08 1.09 -9.62
N HIS A 65 -7.89 2.21 -10.31
CA HIS A 65 -8.64 2.53 -11.52
C HIS A 65 -7.71 2.35 -12.71
N SER A 66 -8.00 1.38 -13.57
CA SER A 66 -7.32 1.27 -14.86
C SER A 66 -7.88 2.34 -15.82
N PRO A 67 -7.04 3.13 -16.49
CA PRO A 67 -7.50 4.08 -17.52
C PRO A 67 -7.92 3.40 -18.83
N ASP A 68 -7.76 2.09 -18.93
CA ASP A 68 -8.11 1.30 -20.12
C ASP A 68 -9.63 1.31 -20.36
N PRO A 69 -10.11 1.84 -21.51
CA PRO A 69 -11.54 1.84 -21.85
C PRO A 69 -12.17 0.44 -21.83
N ASP A 70 -11.37 -0.58 -22.14
CA ASP A 70 -11.79 -1.98 -22.18
C ASP A 70 -11.48 -2.74 -20.88
N PHE A 71 -11.20 -2.03 -19.78
CA PHE A 71 -10.84 -2.67 -18.50
C PHE A 71 -11.90 -3.68 -18.04
N ARG A 72 -13.17 -3.27 -18.03
CA ARG A 72 -14.29 -4.11 -17.58
C ARG A 72 -14.41 -5.41 -18.39
N PRO A 73 -14.49 -5.39 -19.74
CA PRO A 73 -14.58 -6.63 -20.51
C PRO A 73 -13.33 -7.51 -20.36
N LYS A 74 -12.12 -6.92 -20.26
CA LYS A 74 -10.88 -7.69 -20.03
C LYS A 74 -10.90 -8.40 -18.67
N VAL A 75 -11.27 -7.69 -17.60
CA VAL A 75 -11.38 -8.27 -16.25
C VAL A 75 -12.41 -9.39 -16.24
N ALA A 76 -13.59 -9.18 -16.83
CA ALA A 76 -14.63 -10.19 -16.88
C ALA A 76 -14.13 -11.49 -17.56
N LYS A 77 -13.41 -11.36 -18.69
CA LYS A 77 -12.81 -12.50 -19.39
C LYS A 77 -11.74 -13.22 -18.57
N ILE A 78 -10.92 -12.49 -17.82
CA ILE A 78 -9.91 -13.10 -16.94
C ILE A 78 -10.59 -13.82 -15.78
N CYS A 79 -11.56 -13.18 -15.12
CA CYS A 79 -12.33 -13.78 -14.03
C CYS A 79 -13.08 -15.04 -14.48
N SER A 80 -13.63 -15.06 -15.70
CA SER A 80 -14.32 -16.26 -16.21
C SER A 80 -13.37 -17.45 -16.34
N LEU A 81 -12.08 -17.24 -16.67
CA LEU A 81 -11.10 -18.34 -16.72
C LEU A 81 -10.87 -18.97 -15.34
N TYR A 82 -10.95 -18.19 -14.26
CA TYR A 82 -10.81 -18.74 -12.90
C TYR A 82 -12.07 -19.48 -12.43
N VAL A 83 -13.24 -18.97 -12.79
CA VAL A 83 -14.52 -19.54 -12.34
C VAL A 83 -14.91 -20.77 -13.17
N GLN A 84 -14.65 -20.72 -14.48
CA GLN A 84 -14.97 -21.76 -15.45
C GLN A 84 -13.76 -21.97 -16.37
N PRO A 85 -12.73 -22.70 -15.90
CA PRO A 85 -11.60 -23.04 -16.74
C PRO A 85 -12.05 -23.96 -17.90
N PRO A 86 -11.47 -23.84 -19.09
CA PRO A 86 -11.74 -24.75 -20.20
C PRO A 86 -11.37 -26.21 -19.83
N GLU A 87 -12.12 -27.16 -20.38
CA GLU A 87 -11.87 -28.58 -20.15
C GLU A 87 -10.47 -29.00 -20.63
N GLY A 88 -9.74 -29.74 -19.79
CA GLY A 88 -8.37 -30.16 -20.08
C GLY A 88 -7.33 -29.03 -20.07
N ALA A 89 -7.68 -27.82 -19.62
CA ALA A 89 -6.75 -26.69 -19.57
C ALA A 89 -6.37 -26.30 -18.13
N THR A 90 -5.10 -25.95 -17.94
CA THR A 90 -4.58 -25.39 -16.67
C THR A 90 -4.48 -23.87 -16.79
N VAL A 91 -5.12 -23.14 -15.86
CA VAL A 91 -5.02 -21.68 -15.80
C VAL A 91 -3.85 -21.30 -14.90
N LEU A 92 -2.86 -20.61 -15.46
CA LEU A 92 -1.68 -20.11 -14.74
C LEU A 92 -1.78 -18.60 -14.58
N CYS A 93 -1.62 -18.12 -13.33
CA CYS A 93 -1.49 -16.71 -13.01
C CYS A 93 -0.04 -16.38 -12.69
N ILE A 94 0.52 -15.40 -13.39
CA ILE A 94 1.84 -14.87 -13.08
C ILE A 94 1.65 -13.38 -12.80
N ASP A 95 1.92 -12.98 -11.57
CA ASP A 95 1.89 -11.59 -11.13
C ASP A 95 3.29 -11.20 -10.65
N GLU A 96 3.78 -10.05 -11.07
CA GLU A 96 4.99 -9.49 -10.48
C GLU A 96 4.61 -8.84 -9.15
N LYS A 97 5.14 -9.37 -8.05
CA LYS A 97 4.90 -8.84 -6.72
C LYS A 97 6.12 -8.07 -6.21
N PRO A 98 6.30 -6.79 -6.59
CA PRO A 98 7.45 -6.00 -6.16
C PRO A 98 7.43 -5.85 -4.63
N GLY A 99 8.55 -6.19 -3.99
CA GLY A 99 8.71 -6.24 -2.53
C GLY A 99 8.67 -7.65 -1.93
N MET A 100 8.32 -8.67 -2.72
CA MET A 100 8.49 -10.08 -2.34
C MET A 100 9.72 -10.63 -3.07
N GLN A 101 10.82 -10.80 -2.35
CA GLN A 101 12.04 -11.37 -2.92
C GLN A 101 12.02 -12.88 -2.69
N ALA A 102 12.07 -13.68 -3.77
CA ALA A 102 12.29 -15.12 -3.66
C ALA A 102 13.74 -15.35 -3.21
N ARG A 103 13.96 -15.58 -1.91
CA ARG A 103 15.29 -15.79 -1.34
C ARG A 103 15.41 -17.22 -0.86
N GLU A 104 16.50 -17.87 -1.21
CA GLU A 104 16.86 -19.13 -0.57
C GLU A 104 17.38 -18.88 0.85
N GLN A 105 17.11 -19.83 1.76
CA GLN A 105 17.74 -19.84 3.07
C GLN A 105 19.24 -20.12 2.90
N ARG A 106 20.05 -19.05 2.90
CA ARG A 106 21.52 -19.20 2.84
C ARG A 106 22.10 -19.96 4.03
N PHE A 107 21.42 -20.00 5.17
CA PHE A 107 21.91 -20.66 6.39
C PHE A 107 20.77 -21.39 7.11
N ALA A 108 21.06 -22.58 7.62
CA ALA A 108 20.11 -23.36 8.42
C ALA A 108 19.75 -22.64 9.74
N PRO A 109 18.50 -22.77 10.23
CA PRO A 109 18.08 -22.21 11.51
C PRO A 109 18.90 -22.81 12.65
N ARG A 110 19.24 -21.98 13.63
CA ARG A 110 20.02 -22.40 14.80
C ARG A 110 19.12 -22.52 16.02
N ALA A 111 19.07 -23.70 16.62
CA ALA A 111 18.29 -23.96 17.83
C ALA A 111 18.75 -23.11 19.03
N CYS A 112 17.84 -22.87 19.97
CA CYS A 112 18.16 -22.23 21.25
C CYS A 112 19.08 -23.13 22.08
N GLY A 113 20.01 -22.52 22.82
CA GLY A 113 20.81 -23.18 23.85
C GLY A 113 21.01 -22.28 25.08
N PRO A 114 21.60 -22.79 26.16
CA PRO A 114 21.86 -22.00 27.37
C PRO A 114 22.67 -20.74 27.04
N GLY A 115 22.14 -19.56 27.34
CA GLY A 115 22.75 -18.27 27.01
C GLY A 115 22.82 -17.91 25.52
N ARG A 116 22.19 -18.71 24.63
CA ARG A 116 22.18 -18.49 23.19
C ARG A 116 20.74 -18.53 22.67
N PRO A 117 20.11 -17.36 22.43
CA PRO A 117 18.80 -17.36 21.79
C PRO A 117 18.93 -17.99 20.41
N GLY A 118 17.93 -18.79 20.05
CA GLY A 118 17.82 -19.39 18.73
C GLY A 118 17.82 -18.29 17.68
N ARG A 119 18.43 -18.58 16.53
CA ARG A 119 18.51 -17.64 15.42
C ARG A 119 17.85 -18.28 14.22
N ASN A 120 16.65 -17.79 13.92
CA ASN A 120 16.02 -17.97 12.63
C ASN A 120 16.37 -16.72 11.82
N VAL A 121 17.17 -16.86 10.77
CA VAL A 121 17.30 -15.80 9.77
C VAL A 121 16.05 -15.89 8.91
N LEU A 122 14.93 -15.39 9.43
CA LEU A 122 13.70 -15.25 8.68
C LEU A 122 13.90 -14.06 7.74
N VAL A 123 14.22 -14.37 6.50
CA VAL A 123 13.76 -13.51 5.43
C VAL A 123 12.35 -13.96 5.13
N HIS A 124 11.42 -13.02 5.03
CA HIS A 124 9.99 -13.29 4.88
C HIS A 124 9.76 -14.17 3.64
N ASP A 125 9.45 -15.45 3.81
CA ASP A 125 9.11 -16.37 2.73
C ASP A 125 7.73 -16.99 2.91
N PHE A 126 6.98 -16.94 1.82
CA PHE A 126 5.71 -17.62 1.61
C PHE A 126 5.98 -19.07 1.17
N PRO A 127 5.40 -20.09 1.83
CA PRO A 127 5.48 -21.44 1.32
C PRO A 127 4.56 -21.57 0.10
N TRP A 128 5.15 -21.79 -1.08
CA TRP A 128 4.43 -22.30 -2.24
C TRP A 128 3.99 -23.75 -1.95
N VAL A 129 2.87 -23.90 -1.25
CA VAL A 129 2.15 -25.18 -1.27
C VAL A 129 1.25 -25.12 -2.49
N LEU A 130 1.80 -25.53 -3.64
CA LEU A 130 0.98 -26.01 -4.75
C LEU A 130 0.36 -27.33 -4.27
N THR A 131 -0.80 -27.26 -3.60
CA THR A 131 -1.66 -28.44 -3.51
C THR A 131 -2.08 -28.79 -4.94
N PRO A 132 -1.82 -30.01 -5.43
CA PRO A 132 -2.40 -30.45 -6.67
C PRO A 132 -3.91 -30.52 -6.44
N VAL A 133 -4.66 -29.65 -7.11
CA VAL A 133 -6.10 -29.85 -7.29
C VAL A 133 -6.20 -30.90 -8.39
N VAL A 134 -6.52 -32.12 -7.98
CA VAL A 134 -7.01 -33.20 -8.85
C VAL A 134 -8.36 -32.83 -9.46
#